data_AF-A0A9D9TER4-F1
#
_entry.id   AF-A0A9D9TER4-F1
#
_cell.length_a   1.000
_cell.length_b   1.000
_cell.length_c   1.000
_cell.angle_alpha   90.00
_cell.angle_beta   90.00
_cell.angle_gamma   90.00
#
_symmetry.space_group_name_H-M   'P 1'
#
loop_
_entity.id
_entity.type
_entity.pdbx_description
1 polymer ?
#
loop_
_entity_poly.entity_id
_entity_poly.type
_entity_poly.pdbx_seq_one_letter_code
_entity_poly.pdbx_strand_id
1 'polypeptide(L)'
;MNLVLSQKHTRILYAVIMLFCFFPFVTPVMALAIGLVVAILGFRDISITKYTSFSLQASIVLMGFGMNLHQVLGASKTGFMHTAISVVVVMCVGLLIAKLLKVDGKIATLISAGTAICGGSAIAAVASVINPKSAQISV
;
A
#
# COMPACT_ATOMS: atom_id res chain seq x y z
N MET A 1 -18.00 -25.68 -5.22
CA MET A 1 -19.36 -25.90 -4.68
C MET A 1 -19.48 -25.09 -3.40
N ASN A 2 -20.22 -23.97 -3.46
CA ASN A 2 -20.79 -23.18 -2.34
C ASN A 2 -19.80 -22.69 -1.26
N LEU A 3 -19.72 -21.42 -0.89
CA LEU A 3 -20.82 -20.56 -0.45
C LEU A 3 -20.52 -19.09 -0.78
N VAL A 4 -21.23 -18.56 -1.78
CA VAL A 4 -21.58 -17.14 -1.89
C VAL A 4 -22.69 -16.86 -0.85
N LEU A 5 -22.41 -17.13 0.42
CA LEU A 5 -23.39 -16.95 1.48
C LEU A 5 -23.11 -15.64 2.20
N SER A 6 -23.93 -14.67 1.81
CA SER A 6 -24.23 -13.43 2.54
C SER A 6 -23.26 -12.27 2.33
N GLN A 7 -23.34 -11.69 1.14
CA GLN A 7 -23.01 -10.28 0.83
C GLN A 7 -23.51 -9.30 1.93
N LYS A 8 -24.62 -9.62 2.61
CA LYS A 8 -25.15 -8.83 3.74
C LYS A 8 -24.29 -8.96 5.00
N HIS A 9 -23.85 -10.18 5.36
CA HIS A 9 -23.02 -10.42 6.55
C HIS A 9 -21.59 -9.91 6.38
N THR A 10 -21.01 -10.02 5.18
CA THR A 10 -19.69 -9.43 4.87
C THR A 10 -19.72 -7.91 4.96
N ARG A 11 -20.76 -7.25 4.42
CA ARG A 11 -20.92 -5.79 4.55
C ARG A 11 -21.15 -5.34 5.99
N ILE A 12 -21.87 -6.11 6.80
CA ILE A 12 -22.05 -5.84 8.24
C ILE A 12 -20.73 -6.06 9.00
N LEU A 13 -19.98 -7.12 8.69
CA LEU A 13 -18.67 -7.38 9.28
C LEU A 13 -17.67 -6.27 8.91
N TYR A 14 -17.63 -5.84 7.65
CA TYR A 14 -16.81 -4.72 7.20
C TYR A 14 -17.24 -3.39 7.84
N ALA A 15 -18.54 -3.16 7.99
CA ALA A 15 -19.07 -1.99 8.68
C ALA A 15 -18.72 -1.98 10.17
N VAL A 16 -18.79 -3.14 10.85
CA VAL A 16 -18.36 -3.30 12.24
C VAL A 16 -16.86 -3.11 12.38
N ILE A 17 -16.04 -3.65 11.46
CA ILE A 17 -14.59 -3.43 11.42
C ILE A 17 -14.27 -1.95 11.17
N MET A 18 -14.99 -1.28 10.28
CA MET A 18 -14.81 0.15 10.01
C MET A 18 -15.20 1.01 11.23
N LEU A 19 -16.25 0.62 11.95
CA LEU A 19 -16.67 1.26 13.21
C LEU A 19 -15.69 1.00 14.36
N PHE A 20 -15.11 -0.20 14.41
CA PHE A 20 -14.08 -0.58 15.37
C PHE A 20 -12.73 0.09 15.07
N CYS A 21 -12.44 0.40 13.80
CA CYS A 21 -11.26 1.15 13.38
C CYS A 21 -11.32 2.63 13.78
N PHE A 22 -12.51 3.14 14.16
CA PHE A 22 -12.67 4.48 14.72
C PHE A 22 -12.15 4.56 16.17
N PHE A 23 -11.90 3.41 16.83
CA PHE A 23 -11.17 3.42 18.09
C PHE A 23 -9.68 3.76 17.82
N PRO A 24 -9.12 4.80 18.44
CA PRO A 24 -7.73 5.24 18.24
C PRO A 24 -6.66 4.22 18.69
N PHE A 25 -7.08 3.04 19.14
CA PHE A 25 -6.20 1.95 19.57
C PHE A 25 -5.74 1.03 18.42
N VAL A 26 -6.34 1.13 17.23
CA VAL A 26 -6.02 0.24 16.10
C VAL A 26 -4.93 0.87 15.23
N THR A 27 -3.75 0.24 15.18
CA THR A 27 -2.68 0.67 14.27
C THR A 27 -3.00 0.27 12.82
N PRO A 28 -2.51 1.02 11.81
CA PRO A 28 -2.70 0.69 10.39
C PRO A 28 -2.23 -0.73 10.02
N VAL A 29 -1.17 -1.21 10.70
CA VAL A 29 -0.63 -2.56 10.52
C VAL A 29 -1.63 -3.62 10.96
N MET A 30 -2.31 -3.42 12.10
CA MET A 30 -3.35 -4.35 12.56
C MET A 30 -4.59 -4.31 11.68
N ALA A 31 -5.00 -3.12 11.22
CA ALA A 31 -6.11 -3.00 10.26
C ALA A 31 -5.80 -3.77 8.95
N LEU A 32 -4.56 -3.67 8.45
CA LEU A 32 -4.11 -4.36 7.24
C LEU A 32 -4.01 -5.88 7.46
N ALA A 33 -3.52 -6.32 8.63
CA ALA A 33 -3.46 -7.74 8.99
C ALA A 33 -4.85 -8.38 9.06
N ILE A 34 -5.81 -7.71 9.73
CA ILE A 34 -7.20 -8.19 9.81
C ILE A 34 -7.83 -8.23 8.42
N GLY A 35 -7.62 -7.20 7.59
CA GLY A 35 -8.08 -7.17 6.20
C GLY A 35 -7.51 -8.31 5.37
N LEU A 36 -6.23 -8.64 5.54
CA LEU A 36 -5.56 -9.76 4.87
C LEU A 36 -6.15 -11.11 5.31
N VAL A 37 -6.38 -11.32 6.61
CA VAL A 37 -7.02 -12.54 7.13
C VAL A 37 -8.42 -12.72 6.54
N VAL A 38 -9.22 -11.65 6.47
CA VAL A 38 -10.56 -11.68 5.88
C VAL A 38 -10.51 -11.93 4.36
N ALA A 39 -9.51 -11.38 3.66
CA ALA A 39 -9.31 -11.63 2.24
C ALA A 39 -8.96 -13.11 1.94
N ILE A 40 -8.13 -13.73 2.78
CA ILE A 40 -7.78 -15.16 2.66
C ILE A 40 -9.01 -16.06 2.92
N LEU A 41 -9.95 -15.63 3.75
CA LEU A 41 -11.20 -16.34 4.03
C LEU A 41 -12.25 -16.24 2.90
N GLY A 42 -11.94 -15.58 1.78
CA GLY A 42 -12.78 -15.57 0.57
C GLY A 42 -13.89 -14.52 0.55
N PHE A 43 -13.94 -13.63 1.54
CA PHE A 43 -14.91 -12.53 1.60
C PHE A 43 -14.41 -11.32 0.81
N ARG A 44 -14.39 -11.41 -0.53
CA ARG A 44 -13.96 -10.30 -1.40
C ARG A 44 -15.14 -9.54 -1.98
N ASP A 45 -15.27 -8.28 -1.60
CA ASP A 45 -16.25 -7.36 -2.18
C ASP A 45 -15.55 -6.45 -3.21
N ILE A 46 -15.74 -6.76 -4.50
CA ILE A 46 -15.07 -6.11 -5.63
C ILE A 46 -15.51 -4.65 -5.81
N SER A 47 -16.65 -4.24 -5.24
CA SER A 47 -17.18 -2.89 -5.42
C SER A 47 -16.45 -1.82 -4.59
N ILE A 48 -15.72 -2.20 -3.54
CA ILE A 48 -15.13 -1.24 -2.58
C ILE A 48 -13.75 -0.74 -3.04
N THR A 49 -13.03 -1.52 -3.86
CA THR A 49 -11.68 -1.20 -4.35
C THR A 49 -11.61 0.14 -5.09
N LYS A 50 -12.67 0.54 -5.79
CA LYS A 50 -12.69 1.81 -6.55
C LYS A 50 -12.69 3.04 -5.64
N TYR A 51 -13.30 2.94 -4.46
CA TYR A 51 -13.41 4.06 -3.52
C TYR A 51 -12.16 4.21 -2.63
N THR A 52 -11.42 3.11 -2.41
CA THR A 52 -10.20 3.09 -1.60
C THR A 52 -9.12 4.04 -2.13
N SER A 53 -8.86 4.07 -3.44
CA SER A 53 -7.83 4.96 -4.02
C SER A 53 -8.16 6.44 -3.81
N PHE A 54 -9.43 6.82 -3.99
CA PHE A 54 -9.87 8.20 -3.76
C PHE A 54 -9.74 8.60 -2.30
N SER A 55 -10.12 7.70 -1.38
CA SER A 55 -10.00 7.95 0.06
C SER A 55 -8.54 8.07 0.51
N LEU A 56 -7.64 7.22 0.00
CA LEU A 56 -6.19 7.32 0.26
C LEU A 56 -5.60 8.63 -0.27
N GLN A 57 -5.94 9.04 -1.50
CA GLN A 57 -5.49 10.33 -2.04
C GLN A 57 -6.01 11.51 -1.21
N ALA A 58 -7.29 11.48 -0.81
CA ALA A 58 -7.86 12.51 0.06
C ALA A 58 -7.12 12.58 1.41
N SER A 59 -6.80 11.45 2.03
CA SER A 59 -6.00 11.40 3.25
C SER A 59 -4.60 11.97 3.08
N ILE A 60 -3.91 11.66 1.97
CA ILE A 60 -2.56 12.19 1.69
C ILE A 60 -2.60 13.72 1.53
N VAL A 61 -3.61 14.25 0.84
CA VAL A 61 -3.79 15.70 0.67
C VAL A 61 -4.07 16.39 2.00
N LEU A 62 -4.95 15.82 2.83
CA LEU A 62 -5.28 16.37 4.14
C LEU A 62 -4.07 16.32 5.10
N MET A 63 -3.29 15.24 5.06
CA MET A 63 -2.04 15.10 5.81
C MET A 63 -1.02 16.17 5.41
N GLY A 64 -0.95 16.51 4.12
CA GLY A 64 -0.10 17.60 3.62
C GLY A 64 -0.49 18.99 4.16
N PHE A 65 -1.79 19.29 4.23
CA PHE A 65 -2.29 20.55 4.81
C PHE A 65 -2.04 20.65 6.33
N GLY A 66 -1.95 19.52 7.04
CA GLY A 66 -1.68 19.47 8.47
C GLY A 66 -0.20 19.62 8.87
N MET A 67 0.75 19.56 7.91
CA MET A 67 2.18 19.64 8.21
C MET A 67 2.73 21.07 8.13
N ASN A 68 3.56 21.43 9.11
CA ASN A 68 4.26 22.72 9.12
C ASN A 68 5.36 22.75 8.04
N LEU A 69 5.29 23.71 7.11
CA LEU A 69 6.30 23.88 6.04
C LEU A 69 7.71 24.03 6.61
N HIS A 70 7.88 24.73 7.72
CA HIS A 70 9.19 24.91 8.35
C HIS A 70 9.79 23.59 8.84
N GLN A 71 8.95 22.70 9.39
CA GLN A 71 9.35 21.39 9.88
C GLN A 71 9.70 20.44 8.72
N VAL A 72 8.94 20.49 7.62
CA VAL A 72 9.22 19.71 6.41
C VAL A 72 10.55 20.13 5.78
N LEU A 73 10.84 21.44 5.71
CA LEU A 73 12.10 21.97 5.19
C LEU A 73 13.29 21.58 6.07
N GLY A 74 13.14 21.64 7.40
CA GLY A 74 14.16 21.18 8.36
C GLY A 74 14.45 19.68 8.26
N ALA A 75 13.39 18.86 8.23
CA ALA A 75 13.49 17.42 8.09
C ALA A 75 14.11 17.01 6.75
N SER A 76 13.78 17.72 5.68
CA SER A 76 14.38 17.49 4.36
C SER A 76 15.87 17.84 4.36
N LYS A 77 16.29 18.96 4.96
CA LYS A 77 17.72 19.32 5.01
C LYS A 77 18.60 18.29 5.73
N THR A 78 18.11 17.71 6.84
CA THR A 78 18.89 16.74 7.61
C THR A 78 18.71 15.30 7.14
N GLY A 79 17.49 14.94 6.72
CA GLY A 79 17.11 13.57 6.40
C GLY A 79 17.26 13.18 4.93
N PHE A 80 17.36 14.15 4.00
CA PHE A 80 17.38 13.83 2.56
C PHE A 80 18.56 12.94 2.17
N MET A 81 19.75 13.17 2.73
CA MET A 81 20.93 12.32 2.51
C MET A 81 20.71 10.89 3.03
N HIS A 82 20.12 10.74 4.22
CA HIS A 82 19.88 9.44 4.81
C HIS A 82 18.81 8.64 4.05
N THR A 83 17.75 9.31 3.59
CA THR A 83 16.72 8.70 2.76
C THR A 83 17.29 8.28 1.41
N ALA A 84 18.06 9.14 0.75
CA ALA A 84 18.66 8.82 -0.55
C ALA A 84 19.60 7.60 -0.46
N ILE A 85 20.46 7.55 0.57
CA ILE A 85 21.35 6.40 0.79
C ILE A 85 20.53 5.14 1.04
N SER A 86 19.54 5.18 1.93
CA SER A 86 18.69 4.02 2.23
C SER A 86 17.96 3.51 1.00
N VAL A 87 17.36 4.41 0.21
CA VAL A 87 16.64 4.05 -1.03
C VAL A 87 17.58 3.38 -2.01
N VAL A 88 18.78 3.93 -2.25
CA VAL A 88 19.76 3.35 -3.18
C VAL A 88 20.22 1.98 -2.70
N VAL A 89 20.52 1.83 -1.41
CA VAL A 89 20.92 0.54 -0.83
C VAL A 89 19.83 -0.51 -0.99
N VAL A 90 18.58 -0.18 -0.60
CA VAL A 90 17.44 -1.10 -0.72
C VAL A 90 17.16 -1.43 -2.18
N MET A 91 17.29 -0.46 -3.09
CA MET A 91 17.06 -0.67 -4.52
C MET A 91 18.14 -1.54 -5.17
N CYS A 92 19.41 -1.34 -4.84
CA CYS A 92 20.50 -2.21 -5.28
C CYS A 92 20.33 -3.64 -4.77
N VAL A 93 20.05 -3.80 -3.48
CA VAL A 93 19.85 -5.13 -2.86
C VAL A 93 18.61 -5.82 -3.42
N GLY A 94 17.50 -5.09 -3.58
CA GLY A 94 16.26 -5.60 -4.16
C GLY A 94 16.42 -6.10 -5.59
N LEU A 95 17.15 -5.36 -6.44
CA LEU A 95 17.42 -5.76 -7.82
C LEU A 95 18.40 -6.92 -7.92
N LEU A 96 19.40 -7.00 -7.03
CA LEU A 96 20.32 -8.13 -6.96
C LEU A 96 19.59 -9.44 -6.60
N ILE A 97 18.74 -9.39 -5.57
CA ILE A 97 17.91 -10.53 -5.16
C ILE A 97 16.93 -10.91 -6.27
N ALA A 98 16.29 -9.93 -6.91
CA ALA A 98 15.37 -10.21 -8.01
C ALA A 98 16.04 -10.89 -9.21
N LYS A 99 17.28 -10.50 -9.54
CA LYS A 99 18.08 -11.19 -10.56
C LYS A 99 18.42 -12.62 -10.17
N LEU A 100 18.75 -12.85 -8.89
CA LEU A 100 19.07 -14.19 -8.40
C LEU A 100 17.85 -15.12 -8.43
N LEU A 101 16.66 -14.58 -8.16
CA LEU A 101 15.39 -15.32 -8.18
C LEU A 101 14.73 -15.42 -9.58
N LYS A 102 15.36 -14.90 -10.65
CA LYS A 102 14.81 -14.92 -12.03
C LYS A 102 13.41 -14.30 -12.16
N VAL A 103 13.11 -13.30 -11.33
CA VAL A 103 11.83 -12.60 -11.34
C VAL A 103 11.74 -11.67 -12.55
N ASP A 104 10.54 -11.50 -13.12
CA ASP A 104 10.28 -10.55 -14.21
C ASP A 104 10.76 -9.13 -13.83
N GLY A 105 11.50 -8.48 -14.72
CA GLY A 105 12.12 -7.18 -14.46
C GLY A 105 11.10 -6.10 -14.08
N LYS A 106 9.84 -6.20 -14.55
CA LYS A 106 8.78 -5.25 -14.19
C LYS A 106 8.33 -5.44 -12.74
N ILE A 107 8.07 -6.67 -12.31
CA ILE A 107 7.72 -6.99 -10.91
C ILE A 107 8.85 -6.61 -9.96
N ALA A 108 10.08 -6.96 -10.32
CA ALA A 108 11.26 -6.66 -9.53
C ALA A 108 11.37 -5.15 -9.25
N THR A 109 11.14 -4.33 -10.28
CA THR A 109 11.17 -2.87 -10.17
C THR A 109 10.00 -2.35 -9.33
N LEU A 110 8.79 -2.88 -9.49
CA LEU A 110 7.62 -2.49 -8.68
C LEU A 110 7.85 -2.77 -7.19
N ILE A 111 8.26 -3.99 -6.85
CA ILE A 111 8.47 -4.40 -5.46
C ILE A 111 9.63 -3.62 -4.85
N SER A 112 10.75 -3.50 -5.57
CA SER A 112 11.92 -2.78 -5.07
C SER A 112 11.63 -1.29 -4.84
N ALA A 113 10.89 -0.63 -5.74
CA ALA A 113 10.50 0.77 -5.58
C ALA A 113 9.48 0.94 -4.44
N GLY A 114 8.53 0.00 -4.32
CA GLY A 114 7.58 -0.06 -3.22
C GLY A 114 8.28 -0.15 -1.86
N THR A 115 9.22 -1.06 -1.71
CA THR A 115 9.93 -1.29 -0.44
C THR A 115 10.91 -0.16 -0.10
N ALA A 116 11.56 0.45 -1.09
CA ALA A 116 12.55 1.50 -0.83
C ALA A 116 11.94 2.86 -0.44
N ILE A 117 10.72 3.16 -0.89
CA ILE A 117 10.14 4.52 -0.80
C ILE A 117 9.07 4.57 0.30
N CYS A 118 7.81 4.20 -0.03
CA CYS A 118 6.67 4.34 0.87
C CYS A 118 5.58 3.28 0.62
N GLY A 119 5.91 2.14 0.02
CA GLY A 119 4.97 1.04 -0.20
C GLY A 119 4.06 1.24 -1.42
N GLY A 120 2.75 1.05 -1.22
CA GLY A 120 1.73 0.97 -2.29
C GLY A 120 1.62 2.20 -3.18
N SER A 121 1.86 3.40 -2.64
CA SER A 121 1.84 4.65 -3.40
C SER A 121 2.94 4.69 -4.48
N ALA A 122 4.13 4.18 -4.14
CA ALA A 122 5.24 4.07 -5.09
C ALA A 122 4.96 3.00 -6.15
N ILE A 123 4.35 1.87 -5.75
CA ILE A 123 3.94 0.81 -6.68
C ILE A 123 2.94 1.35 -7.71
N ALA A 124 1.92 2.09 -7.26
CA ALA A 124 0.91 2.69 -8.14
C ALA A 124 1.51 3.71 -9.13
N ALA A 125 2.44 4.55 -8.67
CA ALA A 125 3.13 5.53 -9.50
C ALA A 125 4.07 4.89 -10.54
N VAL A 126 4.80 3.84 -10.17
CA VAL A 126 5.69 3.12 -11.09
C VAL A 126 4.87 2.29 -12.09
N ALA A 127 3.78 1.67 -11.64
CA ALA A 127 2.89 0.88 -12.49
C ALA A 127 2.30 1.68 -13.66
N SER A 128 1.98 2.96 -13.46
CA SER A 128 1.48 3.82 -14.55
C SER A 128 2.56 4.13 -15.60
N VAL A 129 3.84 4.17 -15.21
CA VAL A 129 4.97 4.47 -16.09
C VAL A 129 5.43 3.23 -16.88
N ILE A 130 5.56 2.06 -16.23
CA ILE A 130 6.09 0.85 -16.90
C ILE A 130 5.03 -0.09 -17.47
N ASN A 131 3.75 0.25 -17.32
CA ASN A 131 2.57 -0.45 -17.84
C ASN A 131 2.74 -2.00 -17.78
N PRO A 132 2.92 -2.58 -16.59
CA PRO A 132 3.02 -4.02 -16.43
C PRO A 132 1.68 -4.67 -16.78
N LYS A 133 1.72 -5.87 -17.37
CA LYS A 133 0.49 -6.59 -17.75
C LYS A 133 -0.38 -6.76 -16.50
N SER A 134 -1.68 -6.51 -16.58
CA SER A 134 -2.62 -6.42 -15.44
C SER A 134 -2.58 -7.58 -14.42
N ALA A 135 -2.09 -8.76 -14.82
CA ALA A 135 -1.81 -9.89 -13.92
C ALA A 135 -0.70 -9.62 -12.89
N GLN A 136 0.12 -8.59 -13.08
CA GLN A 136 1.32 -8.29 -12.29
C GLN A 136 1.13 -7.15 -11.28
N ILE A 137 -0.05 -6.52 -11.29
CA ILE A 137 -0.45 -5.45 -10.35
C ILE A 137 -1.73 -5.81 -9.60
N SER A 138 -2.08 -7.10 -9.48
CA SER A 138 -3.21 -7.52 -8.65
C SER A 138 -2.88 -7.26 -7.18
N VAL A 139 -3.34 -6.11 -6.69
CA VAL A 139 -3.45 -5.74 -5.28
C VAL A 139 -4.83 -6.13 -4.72
#